data_AF-A0A212SXQ7-F1
#
_entry.id   AF-A0A212SXQ7-F1
#
_cell.length_a   1.000
_cell.length_b   1.000
_cell.length_c   1.000
_cell.angle_alpha   90.00
_cell.angle_beta   90.00
_cell.angle_gamma   90.00
#
_symmetry.space_group_name_H-M   'P 1'
#
loop_
_entity.id
_entity.type
_entity.pdbx_description
1 polymer ?
#
loop_
_entity_poly.entity_id
_entity_poly.type
_entity_poly.pdbx_seq_one_letter_code
_entity_poly.pdbx_strand_id
1 'polypeptide(L)'
;MHPQAAGTIHGCPSGAVCLYPGAGWNGDKPSHRFYAYGVHKIYDQYGTKRWFNNQTGGAKAYRCKGSNGTDCGGNQRAGTYYDYNFTPINSVKLAP
;
A
#
# COMPACT_ATOMS: atom_id res chain seq x y z
N MET A 1 -9.23 11.40 -25.94
CA MET A 1 -8.38 11.80 -24.80
C MET A 1 -8.13 10.55 -23.94
N HIS A 2 -6.97 9.90 -24.09
CA HIS A 2 -6.60 8.80 -23.20
C HIS A 2 -6.40 9.39 -21.79
N PRO A 3 -7.05 8.89 -20.74
CA PRO A 3 -6.79 9.37 -19.40
C PRO A 3 -5.33 9.02 -19.11
N GLN A 4 -4.48 10.03 -19.15
CA GLN A 4 -3.10 9.94 -18.73
C GLN A 4 -3.18 9.64 -17.24
N ALA A 5 -3.15 8.35 -16.90
CA ALA A 5 -3.29 7.89 -15.53
C ALA A 5 -2.23 8.60 -14.71
N ALA A 6 -2.66 9.59 -13.93
CA ALA A 6 -1.80 10.49 -13.17
C ALA A 6 -0.67 9.68 -12.54
N GLY A 7 0.57 9.97 -12.96
CA GLY A 7 1.82 9.36 -12.51
C GLY A 7 1.72 7.92 -11.99
N THR A 8 1.34 6.96 -12.85
CA THR A 8 1.35 5.54 -12.44
C THR A 8 2.80 5.07 -12.31
N ILE A 9 3.27 4.85 -11.07
CA ILE A 9 4.62 4.37 -10.79
C ILE A 9 4.54 2.86 -10.50
N HIS A 10 5.26 2.05 -11.27
CA HIS A 10 5.29 0.59 -11.15
C HIS A 10 3.90 -0.10 -11.17
N GLY A 11 2.96 0.44 -11.96
CA GLY A 11 1.57 -0.05 -12.02
C GLY A 11 0.67 0.38 -10.86
N CYS A 12 1.19 1.25 -9.98
CA CYS A 12 0.44 1.91 -8.93
C CYS A 12 0.04 3.32 -9.34
N PRO A 13 -1.25 3.64 -9.54
CA PRO A 13 -1.67 4.98 -9.94
C PRO A 13 -1.43 6.00 -8.84
N SER A 14 -1.24 7.27 -9.22
CA SER A 14 -1.07 8.35 -8.26
C SER A 14 -2.33 8.51 -7.42
N GLY A 15 -2.16 8.71 -6.11
CA GLY A 15 -3.26 8.75 -5.15
C GLY A 15 -3.62 7.39 -4.55
N ALA A 16 -2.90 6.32 -4.91
CA ALA A 16 -3.15 4.98 -4.40
C ALA A 16 -1.94 4.38 -3.67
N VAL A 17 -2.22 3.43 -2.78
CA VAL A 17 -1.22 2.57 -2.15
C VAL A 17 -1.28 1.20 -2.79
N CYS A 18 -0.15 0.66 -3.18
CA CYS A 18 -0.07 -0.63 -3.84
C CYS A 18 0.78 -1.62 -3.07
N LEU A 19 0.28 -2.85 -3.01
CA LEU A 19 0.91 -3.98 -2.38
C LEU A 19 1.27 -5.01 -3.46
N TYR A 20 2.53 -5.37 -3.52
CA TYR A 20 3.04 -6.38 -4.45
C TYR A 20 3.13 -7.74 -3.76
N PRO A 21 3.07 -8.85 -4.51
CA PRO A 21 3.02 -10.18 -3.91
C PRO A 21 4.32 -10.58 -3.22
N GLY A 22 5.46 -9.95 -3.53
CA GLY A 22 6.77 -10.20 -2.93
C GLY A 22 7.60 -8.92 -2.77
N ALA A 23 8.88 -9.04 -2.42
CA ALA A 23 9.83 -7.94 -2.20
C ALA A 23 10.32 -7.24 -3.50
N GLY A 24 9.47 -7.19 -4.53
CA GLY A 24 9.81 -6.66 -5.84
C GLY A 24 8.58 -6.13 -6.56
N TRP A 25 8.79 -5.50 -7.72
CA TRP A 25 7.72 -4.89 -8.51
C TRP A 25 6.85 -5.90 -9.27
N ASN A 26 7.23 -7.19 -9.30
CA ASN A 26 6.48 -8.27 -9.94
C ASN A 26 6.07 -7.93 -11.40
N GLY A 27 6.98 -7.32 -12.18
CA GLY A 27 6.68 -6.82 -13.53
C GLY A 27 5.66 -5.69 -13.53
N ASP A 28 5.76 -4.77 -12.56
CA ASP A 28 4.89 -3.61 -12.39
C ASP A 28 3.41 -3.99 -12.16
N LYS A 29 3.19 -5.15 -11.54
CA LYS A 29 1.87 -5.69 -11.24
C LYS A 29 1.67 -5.83 -9.73
N PRO A 30 1.06 -4.82 -9.08
CA PRO A 30 0.65 -4.95 -7.69
C PRO A 30 -0.50 -5.96 -7.56
N SER A 31 -0.51 -6.74 -6.49
CA SER A 31 -1.59 -7.65 -6.13
C SER A 31 -2.81 -6.93 -5.57
N HIS A 32 -2.58 -5.88 -4.77
CA HIS A 32 -3.66 -5.07 -4.20
C HIS A 32 -3.39 -3.58 -4.39
N ARG A 33 -4.46 -2.81 -4.56
CA ARG A 33 -4.43 -1.35 -4.72
C ARG A 33 -5.50 -0.75 -3.81
N PHE A 34 -5.08 0.18 -2.96
CA PHE A 34 -5.94 0.88 -2.00
C PHE A 34 -6.02 2.36 -2.39
N TYR A 35 -7.22 2.84 -2.66
CA TYR A 35 -7.47 4.22 -3.09
C TYR A 35 -8.22 5.03 -2.03
N ALA A 36 -9.08 4.35 -1.24
CA ALA A 36 -9.91 5.01 -0.26
C ALA A 36 -9.14 5.19 1.06
N TYR A 37 -9.27 6.37 1.66
CA TYR A 37 -8.86 6.58 3.04
C TYR A 37 -9.72 5.75 3.99
N GLY A 38 -9.13 5.26 5.08
CA GLY A 38 -9.78 4.34 6.01
C GLY A 38 -9.01 3.04 6.20
N VAL A 39 -9.63 2.10 6.91
CA VAL A 39 -9.05 0.79 7.23
C VAL A 39 -9.49 -0.23 6.19
N HIS A 40 -8.53 -0.85 5.53
CA HIS A 40 -8.71 -1.94 4.58
C HIS A 40 -8.19 -3.22 5.20
N LYS A 41 -9.08 -4.19 5.39
CA LYS A 41 -8.69 -5.49 5.92
C LYS A 41 -7.99 -6.27 4.82
N ILE A 42 -6.84 -6.85 5.15
CA ILE A 42 -6.09 -7.72 4.25
C ILE A 42 -5.91 -9.07 4.93
N TYR A 43 -6.08 -10.12 4.15
CA TYR A 43 -5.99 -11.48 4.64
C TYR A 43 -5.04 -12.25 3.73
N ASP A 44 -4.46 -13.31 4.28
CA ASP A 44 -3.58 -14.23 3.56
C ASP A 44 -2.35 -13.58 2.92
N GLN A 45 -1.86 -12.50 3.52
CA GLN A 45 -0.63 -11.84 3.10
C GLN A 45 0.55 -12.36 3.93
N TYR A 46 1.26 -13.36 3.39
CA TYR A 46 2.41 -13.96 4.05
C TYR A 46 3.73 -13.51 3.42
N GLY A 47 4.78 -13.50 4.25
CA GLY A 47 6.14 -13.14 3.85
C GLY A 47 6.37 -11.65 3.65
N THR A 48 7.53 -11.35 3.06
CA THR A 48 7.93 -9.98 2.74
C THR A 48 7.30 -9.53 1.43
N LYS A 49 6.56 -8.43 1.50
CA LYS A 49 5.88 -7.82 0.36
C LYS A 49 6.29 -6.36 0.22
N ARG A 50 6.43 -5.93 -1.03
CA ARG A 50 6.71 -4.53 -1.36
C ARG A 50 5.44 -3.72 -1.17
N TRP A 51 5.54 -2.72 -0.32
CA TRP A 51 4.52 -1.72 -0.09
C TRP A 51 4.98 -0.42 -0.72
N PHE A 52 4.23 0.08 -1.69
CA PHE A 52 4.49 1.36 -2.31
C PHE A 52 3.33 2.31 -2.08
N ASN A 53 3.61 3.47 -1.48
CA ASN A 53 2.62 4.52 -1.30
C ASN A 53 2.80 5.55 -2.41
N ASN A 54 1.99 5.49 -3.46
CA ASN A 54 2.00 6.48 -4.54
C ASN A 54 0.97 7.61 -4.33
N GLN A 55 0.52 7.79 -3.09
CA GLN A 55 -0.37 8.90 -2.77
C GLN A 55 0.38 10.23 -2.86
N THR A 56 -0.39 11.33 -2.94
CA THR A 56 0.14 12.70 -3.00
C THR A 56 -0.44 13.51 -1.84
N GLY A 57 0.09 14.72 -1.60
CA GLY A 57 -0.47 15.63 -0.59
C GLY A 57 -0.17 15.27 0.87
N GLY A 58 0.86 14.46 1.14
CA GLY A 58 1.28 14.11 2.51
C GLY A 58 0.61 12.87 3.11
N ALA A 59 -0.23 12.20 2.33
CA ALA A 59 -0.94 10.99 2.74
C ALA A 59 0.00 9.89 3.27
N LYS A 60 -0.46 9.22 4.33
CA LYS A 60 0.29 8.21 5.08
C LYS A 60 -0.44 6.89 5.06
N ALA A 61 0.32 5.84 4.78
CA ALA A 61 -0.20 4.48 4.78
C ALA A 61 0.34 3.72 6.00
N TYR A 62 -0.55 3.19 6.83
CA TYR A 62 -0.22 2.52 8.09
C TYR A 62 -0.46 1.01 7.97
N ARG A 63 0.49 0.25 8.51
CA ARG A 63 0.40 -1.21 8.67
C ARG A 63 -0.09 -1.52 10.07
N CYS A 64 -1.23 -2.19 10.17
CA CYS A 64 -1.85 -2.48 11.45
C CYS A 64 -1.98 -3.98 11.63
N LYS A 65 -1.53 -4.49 12.77
CA LYS A 65 -1.63 -5.92 13.08
C LYS A 65 -3.05 -6.32 13.44
N GLY A 66 -3.84 -5.41 14.01
CA GLY A 66 -5.25 -5.64 14.26
C GLY A 66 -6.08 -5.45 12.99
N SER A 67 -7.13 -6.26 12.82
CA SER A 67 -7.98 -6.25 11.62
C SER A 67 -8.85 -5.00 11.48
N ASN A 68 -8.98 -4.18 12.54
CA ASN A 68 -9.77 -2.94 12.53
C ASN A 68 -8.90 -1.67 12.53
N GLY A 69 -7.65 -1.75 12.05
CA GLY A 69 -6.74 -0.62 12.04
C GLY A 69 -6.21 -0.27 13.43
N THR A 70 -6.02 -1.29 14.27
CA THR A 70 -5.45 -1.22 15.63
C THR A 70 -4.05 -1.83 15.65
N ASP A 71 -3.21 -1.46 16.62
CA ASP A 71 -1.78 -1.83 16.67
C ASP A 71 -1.03 -1.46 15.36
N CYS A 72 -1.20 -0.21 14.93
CA CYS A 72 -0.51 0.30 13.75
C CYS A 72 0.92 0.66 14.11
N GLY A 73 1.88 0.01 13.44
CA GLY A 73 3.30 0.27 13.65
C GLY A 73 3.76 1.52 12.89
N GLY A 74 4.57 1.33 11.85
CA GLY A 74 5.14 2.42 11.06
C GLY A 74 4.19 2.97 9.98
N ASN A 75 4.24 4.29 9.78
CA ASN A 75 3.68 4.92 8.59
C ASN A 75 4.65 4.84 7.40
N GLN A 76 4.09 4.74 6.21
CA GLN A 76 4.78 4.88 4.93
C GLN A 76 4.42 6.25 4.37
N ARG A 77 5.44 7.06 4.06
CA ARG A 77 5.25 8.38 3.45
C ARG A 77 4.75 8.26 2.01
N ALA A 78 4.02 9.27 1.56
CA ALA A 78 3.68 9.45 0.16
C ALA A 78 4.94 9.50 -0.72
N GLY A 79 4.94 8.77 -1.84
CA GLY A 79 6.04 8.66 -2.79
C GLY A 79 7.15 7.67 -2.41
N THR A 80 7.05 6.94 -1.30
CA THR A 80 8.08 5.98 -0.88
C THR A 80 7.60 4.53 -0.95
N TYR A 81 8.54 3.61 -1.21
CA TYR A 81 8.31 2.17 -1.13
C TYR A 81 9.22 1.56 -0.06
N TYR A 82 8.74 0.48 0.56
CA TYR A 82 9.55 -0.38 1.41
C TYR A 82 9.05 -1.81 1.34
N ASP A 83 9.96 -2.74 1.63
CA ASP A 83 9.65 -4.15 1.78
C ASP A 83 9.37 -4.45 3.25
N TYR A 84 8.18 -4.94 3.53
CA TYR A 84 7.75 -5.25 4.89
C TYR A 84 7.20 -6.65 4.98
N ASN A 85 7.40 -7.29 6.13
CA ASN A 85 6.75 -8.55 6.41
C ASN A 85 5.27 -8.30 6.71
N PHE A 86 4.40 -8.79 5.83
CA PHE A 86 2.95 -8.67 5.97
C PHE A 86 2.31 -9.82 6.73
N THR A 87 3.08 -10.86 7.06
CA THR A 87 2.62 -12.00 7.87
C THR A 87 1.87 -11.58 9.15
N PRO A 88 2.34 -10.59 9.94
CA PRO A 88 1.61 -10.15 11.13
C PRO A 88 0.58 -9.04 10.86
N ILE A 89 0.45 -8.57 9.61
CA ILE A 89 -0.38 -7.41 9.26
C ILE A 89 -1.75 -7.91 8.77
N ASN A 90 -2.81 -7.59 9.51
CA ASN A 90 -4.18 -7.95 9.14
C ASN A 90 -4.97 -6.78 8.54
N SER A 91 -4.47 -5.54 8.66
CA SER A 91 -5.12 -4.40 8.00
C SER A 91 -4.15 -3.28 7.64
N VAL A 92 -4.60 -2.48 6.68
CA VAL A 92 -3.90 -1.35 6.09
C VAL A 92 -4.77 -0.12 6.27
N LYS A 93 -4.29 0.89 6.98
CA LYS A 93 -5.01 2.14 7.19
C LYS A 93 -4.41 3.26 6.36
N LEU A 94 -5.20 3.85 5.47
CA LEU A 94 -4.80 5.03 4.70
C LEU A 94 -5.33 6.28 5.40
N ALA A 95 -4.48 7.26 5.62
CA ALA A 95 -4.86 8.56 6.16
C ALA A 95 -4.32 9.68 5.26
N PRO A 96 -5.07 10.79 5.12
CA PRO A 96 -4.57 12.00 4.48
C PRO A 96 -3.43 12.63 5.30
#